data_AF-A0A2T4BTR5-F1
#
_entry.id   AF-A0A2T4BTR5-F1
#
_cell.length_a   1.000
_cell.length_b   1.000
_cell.length_c   1.000
_cell.angle_alpha   90.00
_cell.angle_beta   90.00
_cell.angle_gamma   90.00
#
_symmetry.space_group_name_H-M   'P 1'
#
loop_
_entity.id
_entity.type
_entity.pdbx_description
1 polymer ?
#
loop_
_entity_poly.entity_id
_entity_poly.type
_entity_poly.pdbx_seq_one_letter_code
_entity_poly.pdbx_strand_id
1 'polypeptide(L)'
;AVRSVTWLEMAEDDTDLPDVVFPPAWRLRLPRDRTPSADDVDDLEFLHFRLPPMARALFWLPFEDFRSYRRGTEKREQAIRSFMAEFFAALDRMPNLREFVSRPMHPTHRFGQPSGLSTPLYSLTCQTFRQTADKKVMQRNDGFCTFIIPYIAHRESLGTAPIDRLCLVDESVWSFVPRINPGVVDGFRALRYLDLCITTCQTLIQLKRLGRCLGAAAALEELRLCLDRDVGPHGSAVFDLIFQPRYEHPRLRDIDLVAVPFTALQILRLVNRTARSLRRLAFDNCAVPGRLIYAFQLIPNLLLESFTSVSPTVMFEADHEL
;
A
#
# COMPACT_ATOMS: atom_id res chain seq x y z
N ALA A 1 -27.04 0.33 1.34
CA ALA A 1 -26.16 -0.19 2.41
C ALA A 1 -24.71 -0.10 1.96
N VAL A 2 -23.78 0.23 2.86
CA VAL A 2 -22.34 0.36 2.54
C VAL A 2 -21.76 -1.01 2.18
N ARG A 3 -21.03 -1.10 1.06
CA ARG A 3 -20.38 -2.34 0.56
C ARG A 3 -18.86 -2.29 0.54
N SER A 4 -18.30 -1.08 0.51
CA SER A 4 -16.87 -0.83 0.39
C SER A 4 -16.49 0.31 1.33
N VAL A 5 -15.32 0.18 1.95
CA VAL A 5 -14.70 1.23 2.76
C VAL A 5 -13.33 1.51 2.20
N THR A 6 -13.07 2.79 1.93
CA THR A 6 -11.76 3.26 1.50
C THR A 6 -11.07 3.97 2.65
N TRP A 7 -9.94 3.42 3.06
CA TRP A 7 -8.97 4.09 3.92
C TRP A 7 -8.00 4.86 3.03
N LEU A 8 -8.04 6.19 3.15
CA LEU A 8 -7.14 7.08 2.44
C LEU A 8 -5.92 7.34 3.32
N GLU A 9 -4.82 6.69 2.98
CA GLU A 9 -3.53 6.91 3.62
C GLU A 9 -2.98 8.25 3.13
N MET A 10 -3.02 9.28 3.94
CA MET A 10 -2.01 10.32 3.77
C MET A 10 -0.76 9.73 4.41
N ALA A 11 0.38 9.63 3.70
CA ALA A 11 1.61 9.12 4.30
C ALA A 11 1.82 9.88 5.62
N GLU A 12 1.59 9.21 6.74
CA GLU A 12 1.40 9.90 8.03
C GLU A 12 2.72 10.53 8.53
N ASP A 13 3.81 10.23 7.80
CA ASP A 13 5.16 10.78 7.94
C ASP A 13 5.63 11.63 6.73
N ASP A 14 4.81 11.82 5.67
CA ASP A 14 5.01 12.93 4.70
C ASP A 14 4.70 14.27 5.35
N THR A 15 3.92 14.24 6.44
CA THR A 15 3.82 15.33 7.39
C THR A 15 5.04 15.30 8.31
N ASP A 16 6.17 15.80 7.82
CA ASP A 16 7.25 16.32 8.66
C ASP A 16 6.77 17.63 9.32
N LEU A 17 5.61 17.58 9.99
CA LEU A 17 5.03 18.69 10.71
C LEU A 17 5.89 19.18 11.87
N PRO A 18 6.87 18.45 12.45
CA PRO A 18 7.87 19.11 13.28
C PRO A 18 8.73 20.12 12.50
N ASP A 19 8.92 19.98 11.19
CA ASP A 19 9.48 21.05 10.33
C ASP A 19 8.43 22.13 10.00
N VAL A 20 7.14 21.90 10.24
CA VAL A 20 6.07 22.93 10.13
C VAL A 20 5.80 23.61 11.48
N VAL A 21 5.99 22.90 12.60
CA VAL A 21 5.86 23.34 13.98
C VAL A 21 7.17 23.99 14.47
N PHE A 22 8.32 23.54 13.95
CA PHE A 22 9.69 24.00 14.25
C PHE A 22 10.61 23.88 13.01
N PRO A 23 10.34 24.61 11.91
CA PRO A 23 11.21 24.61 10.74
C PRO A 23 12.67 24.93 11.12
N PRO A 24 13.66 24.22 10.55
CA PRO A 24 15.05 24.48 10.84
C PRO A 24 15.40 25.90 10.41
N ALA A 25 16.00 26.70 11.30
CA ALA A 25 16.31 28.11 11.05
C ALA A 25 17.16 28.35 9.77
N TRP A 26 17.80 27.32 9.21
CA TRP A 26 18.57 27.40 7.97
C TRP A 26 17.74 27.23 6.69
N ARG A 27 16.58 26.54 6.72
CA ARG A 27 15.65 26.43 5.57
C ARG A 27 14.82 27.70 5.36
N LEU A 28 14.77 28.56 6.37
CA LEU A 28 13.97 29.79 6.42
C LEU A 28 14.79 31.07 6.33
N ARG A 29 16.11 30.96 6.13
CA ARG A 29 16.92 32.14 5.86
C ARG A 29 16.67 32.55 4.42
N LEU A 30 15.90 33.63 4.26
CA LEU A 30 16.05 34.47 3.08
C LEU A 30 17.56 34.76 2.91
N PRO A 31 18.08 34.76 1.66
CA PRO A 31 19.45 35.20 1.40
C PRO A 31 19.70 36.48 2.19
N ARG A 32 20.85 36.58 2.89
CA ARG A 32 21.15 37.66 3.85
C ARG A 32 20.98 39.09 3.28
N ASP A 33 20.90 39.19 1.96
CA ASP A 33 20.85 40.43 1.19
C ASP A 33 19.43 40.77 0.69
N ARG A 34 18.40 40.01 1.09
CA ARG A 34 17.02 40.20 0.62
C ARG A 34 16.09 40.62 1.75
N THR A 35 15.50 41.80 1.65
CA THR A 35 14.36 42.21 2.49
C THR A 35 13.12 41.37 2.11
N PRO A 36 12.40 40.79 3.09
CA PRO A 36 11.16 40.06 2.80
C PRO A 36 10.13 41.01 2.18
N SER A 37 9.46 40.55 1.14
CA SER A 37 8.23 41.18 0.65
C SER A 37 7.08 40.96 1.64
N ALA A 38 5.95 41.68 1.49
CA ALA A 38 4.76 41.43 2.29
C ALA A 38 4.24 39.99 2.12
N ASP A 39 4.31 39.47 0.89
CA ASP A 39 3.93 38.10 0.56
C ASP A 39 4.82 37.08 1.29
N ASP A 40 6.14 37.33 1.39
CA ASP A 40 7.05 36.47 2.15
C ASP A 40 6.70 36.43 3.65
N VAL A 41 6.20 37.53 4.21
CA VAL A 41 5.79 37.61 5.62
C VAL A 41 4.48 36.84 5.84
N ASP A 42 3.52 36.96 4.94
CA ASP A 42 2.25 36.24 5.00
C ASP A 42 2.43 34.72 4.85
N ASP A 43 3.31 34.29 3.93
CA ASP A 43 3.67 32.89 3.75
C ASP A 43 4.35 32.31 5.01
N LEU A 44 5.27 33.06 5.61
CA LEU A 44 5.89 32.67 6.87
C LEU A 44 4.87 32.61 8.00
N GLU A 45 3.95 33.57 8.10
CA GLU A 45 2.90 33.55 9.12
C GLU A 45 2.01 32.30 8.99
N PHE A 46 1.59 31.99 7.75
CA PHE A 46 0.80 30.81 7.45
C PHE A 46 1.53 29.53 7.83
N LEU A 47 2.78 29.37 7.42
CA LEU A 47 3.59 28.18 7.69
C LEU A 47 3.88 27.99 9.18
N HIS A 48 4.17 29.06 9.92
CA HIS A 48 4.60 28.98 11.31
C HIS A 48 3.45 28.92 12.33
N PHE A 49 2.35 29.64 12.07
CA PHE A 49 1.33 29.87 13.10
C PHE A 49 -0.02 29.25 12.77
N ARG A 50 -0.37 29.15 11.49
CA ARG A 50 -1.70 28.67 11.07
C ARG A 50 -1.70 27.19 10.67
N LEU A 51 -0.71 26.75 9.89
CA LEU A 51 -0.66 25.38 9.38
C LEU A 51 -0.51 24.30 10.50
N PRO A 52 0.30 24.47 11.55
CA PRO A 52 0.41 23.47 12.63
C PRO A 52 -0.89 23.18 13.41
N PRO A 53 -1.63 24.18 13.95
CA PRO A 53 -2.88 23.90 14.64
C PRO A 53 -3.96 23.36 13.69
N MET A 54 -3.94 23.76 12.42
CA MET A 54 -4.83 23.19 11.40
C MET A 54 -4.56 21.71 11.19
N ALA A 55 -3.31 21.32 11.01
CA ALA A 55 -2.95 19.91 10.85
C ALA A 55 -3.40 19.08 12.06
N ARG A 56 -3.19 19.59 13.29
CA ARG A 56 -3.67 18.92 14.51
C ARG A 56 -5.19 18.77 14.60
N ALA A 57 -5.94 19.67 13.97
CA ALA A 57 -7.40 19.58 13.94
C ALA A 57 -7.92 18.66 12.83
N LEU A 58 -7.13 18.47 11.76
CA LEU A 58 -7.49 17.61 10.62
C LEU A 58 -7.12 16.14 10.82
N PHE A 59 -6.05 15.86 11.57
CA PHE A 59 -5.52 14.50 11.75
C PHE A 59 -5.75 14.00 13.16
N TRP A 60 -6.41 12.84 13.28
CA TRP A 60 -6.78 12.22 14.56
C TRP A 60 -5.58 11.55 15.26
N LEU A 61 -4.62 11.07 14.48
CA LEU A 61 -3.46 10.33 14.99
C LEU A 61 -2.36 11.33 15.41
N PRO A 62 -1.80 11.22 16.63
CA PRO A 62 -0.76 12.14 17.07
C PRO A 62 0.49 12.08 16.18
N PHE A 63 1.03 13.25 15.84
CA PHE A 63 2.32 13.36 15.16
C PHE A 63 3.46 12.86 16.03
N GLU A 64 4.48 12.25 15.41
CA GLU A 64 5.69 11.86 16.13
C GLU A 64 6.45 13.10 16.64
N ASP A 65 6.84 13.07 17.91
CA ASP A 65 7.76 14.03 18.47
C ASP A 65 9.20 13.53 18.25
N PHE A 66 9.85 13.99 17.17
CA PHE A 66 11.24 13.59 16.89
C PHE A 66 12.25 14.04 17.94
N ARG A 67 11.87 14.90 18.91
CA ARG A 67 12.72 15.20 20.07
C ARG A 67 12.83 14.00 21.01
N SER A 68 11.86 13.07 20.97
CA SER A 68 11.90 11.80 21.67
C SER A 68 11.08 10.74 20.92
N TYR A 69 11.73 10.05 19.98
CA TYR A 69 11.14 8.98 19.17
C TYR A 69 10.33 7.97 20.01
N ARG A 70 10.88 7.54 21.15
CA ARG A 70 10.21 6.61 22.07
C ARG A 70 8.89 7.17 22.62
N ARG A 71 8.90 8.41 23.11
CA ARG A 71 7.71 9.05 23.69
C ARG A 71 6.65 9.36 22.62
N GLY A 72 7.07 9.72 21.41
CA GLY A 72 6.19 9.89 20.25
C GLY A 72 5.49 8.58 19.88
N THR A 73 6.26 7.50 19.78
CA THR A 73 5.76 6.14 19.48
C THR A 73 4.75 5.67 20.53
N GLU A 74 5.05 5.80 21.82
CA GLU A 74 4.15 5.36 22.90
C GLU A 74 2.79 6.08 22.88
N LYS A 75 2.77 7.40 22.63
CA LYS A 75 1.52 8.17 22.49
C LYS A 75 0.70 7.73 21.29
N ARG A 76 1.38 7.47 20.17
CA ARG A 76 0.75 7.01 18.92
C ARG A 76 0.12 5.64 19.10
N GLU A 77 0.85 4.68 19.70
CA GLU A 77 0.33 3.36 20.04
C GLU A 77 -0.86 3.43 21.00
N GLN A 78 -0.87 4.37 21.95
CA GLN A 78 -2.01 4.58 22.83
C GLN A 78 -3.23 5.10 22.07
N ALA A 79 -3.07 6.11 21.20
CA ALA A 79 -4.16 6.65 20.39
C ALA A 79 -4.75 5.58 19.46
N ILE A 80 -3.88 4.80 18.81
CA ILE A 80 -4.25 3.63 17.99
C ILE A 80 -5.11 2.65 18.80
N ARG A 81 -4.64 2.22 19.98
CA ARG A 81 -5.34 1.24 20.80
C ARG A 81 -6.70 1.74 21.24
N SER A 82 -6.81 3.02 21.59
CA SER A 82 -8.08 3.64 21.99
C SER A 82 -9.07 3.73 20.82
N PHE A 83 -8.59 4.05 19.62
CA PHE A 83 -9.46 4.21 18.44
C PHE A 83 -9.93 2.87 17.85
N MET A 84 -9.17 1.79 18.02
CA MET A 84 -9.47 0.49 17.41
C MET A 84 -10.88 -0.02 17.71
N ALA A 85 -11.33 0.11 18.97
CA ALA A 85 -12.67 -0.33 19.35
C ALA A 85 -13.78 0.48 18.66
N GLU A 86 -13.60 1.79 18.52
CA GLU A 86 -14.55 2.67 17.82
C GLU A 86 -14.58 2.37 16.32
N PHE A 87 -13.41 2.14 15.72
CA PHE A 87 -13.29 1.76 14.32
C PHE A 87 -14.06 0.46 14.03
N PHE A 88 -13.86 -0.58 14.85
CA PHE A 88 -14.54 -1.86 14.70
C PHE A 88 -16.05 -1.69 14.88
N ALA A 89 -16.47 -0.98 15.93
CA ALA A 89 -17.89 -0.72 16.19
C ALA A 89 -18.57 0.05 15.05
N ALA A 90 -17.86 0.96 14.39
CA ALA A 90 -18.38 1.70 13.23
C ALA A 90 -18.58 0.78 12.03
N LEU A 91 -17.60 -0.08 11.74
CA LEU A 91 -17.66 -1.03 10.62
C LEU A 91 -18.65 -2.17 10.89
N ASP A 92 -18.84 -2.56 12.15
CA ASP A 92 -19.79 -3.62 12.51
C ASP A 92 -21.24 -3.24 12.20
N ARG A 93 -21.54 -1.94 12.16
CA ARG A 93 -22.82 -1.38 11.70
C ARG A 93 -23.01 -1.43 10.18
N MET A 94 -22.03 -1.96 9.44
CA MET A 94 -22.05 -2.10 7.98
C MET A 94 -22.17 -3.59 7.58
N PRO A 95 -23.37 -4.21 7.71
CA PRO A 95 -23.53 -5.66 7.50
C PRO A 95 -23.23 -6.14 6.09
N ASN A 96 -23.27 -5.23 5.10
CA ASN A 96 -23.05 -5.53 3.69
C ASN A 96 -21.63 -5.19 3.22
N LEU A 97 -20.74 -4.80 4.14
CA LEU A 97 -19.33 -4.52 3.84
C LEU A 97 -18.64 -5.79 3.35
N ARG A 98 -18.00 -5.69 2.18
CA ARG A 98 -17.29 -6.80 1.53
C ARG A 98 -15.92 -6.42 0.99
N GLU A 99 -15.66 -5.12 0.85
CA GLU A 99 -14.45 -4.60 0.24
C GLU A 99 -13.75 -3.61 1.15
N PHE A 100 -12.43 -3.77 1.27
CA PHE A 100 -11.53 -2.75 1.80
C PHE A 100 -10.58 -2.27 0.72
N VAL A 101 -10.43 -0.95 0.65
CA VAL A 101 -9.44 -0.29 -0.20
C VAL A 101 -8.55 0.56 0.70
N SER A 102 -7.26 0.27 0.74
CA SER A 102 -6.25 1.09 1.39
C SER A 102 -5.38 1.69 0.32
N ARG A 103 -5.43 3.01 0.17
CA ARG A 103 -4.65 3.67 -0.89
C ARG A 103 -4.18 5.06 -0.48
N PRO A 104 -3.12 5.57 -1.09
CA PRO A 104 -2.66 6.93 -0.91
C PRO A 104 -3.76 7.94 -1.18
N MET A 105 -3.81 8.97 -0.35
CA MET A 105 -4.68 10.12 -0.56
C MET A 105 -4.21 10.88 -1.80
N HIS A 106 -5.13 11.15 -2.72
CA HIS A 106 -4.79 11.87 -3.95
C HIS A 106 -4.28 13.29 -3.61
N PRO A 107 -3.21 13.79 -4.26
CA PRO A 107 -2.66 15.12 -4.01
C PRO A 107 -3.68 16.26 -4.01
N THR A 108 -4.71 16.17 -4.87
CA THR A 108 -5.75 17.20 -5.01
C THR A 108 -6.95 17.00 -4.06
N HIS A 109 -6.93 15.99 -3.20
CA HIS A 109 -7.98 15.78 -2.21
C HIS A 109 -8.09 17.00 -1.29
N ARG A 110 -9.29 17.58 -1.17
CA ARG A 110 -9.53 18.80 -0.40
C ARG A 110 -10.05 18.45 0.99
N PHE A 111 -9.46 19.04 2.02
CA PHE A 111 -9.92 18.87 3.39
C PHE A 111 -11.09 19.81 3.72
N GLY A 112 -12.02 19.33 4.52
CA GLY A 112 -13.05 20.18 5.12
C GLY A 112 -12.44 21.12 6.17
N GLN A 113 -13.03 22.31 6.35
CA GLN A 113 -12.58 23.23 7.39
C GLN A 113 -12.89 22.65 8.78
N PRO A 114 -11.90 22.55 9.69
CA PRO A 114 -12.16 22.16 11.06
C PRO A 114 -13.14 23.13 11.73
N SER A 115 -14.21 22.59 12.29
CA SER A 115 -15.15 23.34 13.13
C SER A 115 -14.44 23.80 14.40
N GLY A 116 -14.01 25.06 14.43
CA GLY A 116 -13.24 25.64 15.53
C GLY A 116 -12.21 26.71 15.12
N LEU A 117 -11.96 26.88 13.82
CA LEU A 117 -11.09 27.96 13.32
C LEU A 117 -11.93 29.17 12.92
N SER A 118 -11.61 30.33 13.51
CA SER A 118 -12.38 31.57 13.40
C SER A 118 -12.30 32.26 12.03
N THR A 119 -11.35 31.84 11.18
CA THR A 119 -11.06 32.49 9.90
C THR A 119 -11.32 31.51 8.75
N PRO A 120 -12.13 31.87 7.73
CA PRO A 120 -12.30 31.04 6.56
C PRO A 120 -10.96 30.91 5.84
N LEU A 121 -10.44 29.69 5.81
CA LEU A 121 -9.16 29.35 5.22
C LEU A 121 -9.37 28.84 3.79
N TYR A 122 -8.39 29.08 2.93
CA TYR A 122 -8.31 28.47 1.60
C TYR A 122 -8.51 26.95 1.70
N SER A 123 -9.17 26.35 0.70
CA SER A 123 -9.31 24.90 0.64
C SER A 123 -7.92 24.26 0.53
N LEU A 124 -7.46 23.66 1.62
CA LEU A 124 -6.19 22.94 1.64
C LEU A 124 -6.33 21.62 0.90
N THR A 125 -5.29 21.24 0.18
CA THR A 125 -5.21 19.95 -0.49
C THR A 125 -4.23 19.03 0.25
N CYS A 126 -4.32 17.72 0.00
CA CYS A 126 -3.32 16.76 0.48
C CYS A 126 -1.90 17.20 0.10
N GLN A 127 -1.71 17.77 -1.11
CA GLN A 127 -0.44 18.29 -1.57
C GLN A 127 0.16 19.37 -0.65
N THR A 128 -0.66 20.17 0.02
CA THR A 128 -0.18 21.19 0.98
C THR A 128 0.62 20.57 2.12
N PHE A 129 0.31 19.33 2.48
CA PHE A 129 0.96 18.61 3.57
C PHE A 129 2.07 17.65 3.11
N ARG A 130 2.20 17.40 1.80
CA ARG A 130 3.29 16.59 1.24
C ARG A 130 4.52 17.48 1.03
N GLN A 131 5.53 17.38 1.90
CA GLN A 131 6.81 18.06 1.64
C GLN A 131 7.64 17.31 0.59
N THR A 132 8.28 18.07 -0.32
CA THR A 132 9.32 17.59 -1.26
C THR A 132 10.65 17.25 -0.57
N ALA A 133 10.62 16.86 0.71
CA ALA A 133 11.84 16.54 1.42
C ALA A 133 12.44 15.24 0.87
N ASP A 134 13.67 15.37 0.37
CA ASP A 134 14.60 14.34 -0.13
C ASP A 134 14.97 13.24 0.90
N LYS A 135 14.15 13.07 1.93
CA LYS A 135 14.42 12.25 3.09
C LYS A 135 13.49 11.07 3.09
N LYS A 136 14.08 9.91 2.78
CA LYS A 136 13.60 8.53 3.00
C LYS A 136 13.32 8.24 4.48
N VAL A 137 12.72 9.18 5.22
CA VAL A 137 12.50 9.03 6.66
C VAL A 137 11.12 8.39 6.83
N MET A 138 11.17 7.11 7.17
CA MET A 138 10.18 6.34 7.92
C MET A 138 8.69 6.57 7.63
N GLN A 139 8.26 6.64 6.37
CA GLN A 139 6.83 6.48 6.04
C GLN A 139 6.31 5.14 6.54
N ARG A 140 5.24 5.16 7.34
CA ARG A 140 4.51 4.00 7.86
C ARG A 140 3.10 3.92 7.27
N ASN A 141 2.65 2.70 7.09
CA ASN A 141 1.26 2.38 6.83
C ASN A 141 0.63 1.77 8.09
N ASP A 142 0.26 2.64 9.04
CA ASP A 142 -0.34 2.20 10.30
C ASP A 142 -1.80 1.78 10.11
N GLY A 143 -2.53 2.40 9.19
CA GLY A 143 -3.93 2.10 8.90
C GLY A 143 -4.20 0.62 8.59
N PHE A 144 -3.48 0.10 7.60
CA PHE A 144 -3.70 -1.24 7.08
C PHE A 144 -3.46 -2.36 8.11
N CYS A 145 -2.28 -2.37 8.75
CA CYS A 145 -1.90 -3.46 9.65
C CYS A 145 -2.55 -3.37 11.03
N THR A 146 -2.90 -2.17 11.46
CA THR A 146 -3.47 -1.93 12.78
C THR A 146 -4.99 -2.12 12.77
N PHE A 147 -5.66 -1.71 11.69
CA PHE A 147 -7.12 -1.66 11.66
C PHE A 147 -7.72 -2.60 10.61
N ILE A 148 -7.31 -2.48 9.34
CA ILE A 148 -7.97 -3.19 8.24
C ILE A 148 -7.82 -4.70 8.38
N ILE A 149 -6.59 -5.18 8.50
CA ILE A 149 -6.32 -6.61 8.60
C ILE A 149 -6.94 -7.23 9.87
N PRO A 150 -6.72 -6.67 11.08
CA PRO A 150 -7.39 -7.16 12.28
C PRO A 150 -8.91 -7.18 12.14
N TYR A 151 -9.50 -6.19 11.45
CA TYR A 151 -10.94 -6.17 11.23
C TYR A 151 -11.42 -7.26 10.26
N ILE A 152 -10.65 -7.60 9.22
CA ILE A 152 -10.99 -8.72 8.32
C ILE A 152 -11.09 -10.03 9.13
N ALA A 153 -10.13 -10.29 10.01
CA ALA A 153 -10.15 -11.46 10.89
C ALA A 153 -11.31 -11.39 11.92
N HIS A 154 -11.58 -10.21 12.50
CA HIS A 154 -12.72 -9.98 13.38
C HIS A 154 -14.05 -10.28 12.70
N ARG A 155 -14.20 -9.89 11.43
CA ARG A 155 -15.43 -10.09 10.66
C ARG A 155 -15.80 -11.55 10.50
N GLU A 156 -14.80 -12.40 10.30
CA GLU A 156 -14.95 -13.86 10.27
C GLU A 156 -15.46 -14.39 11.62
N SER A 157 -14.91 -13.89 12.73
CA SER A 157 -15.34 -14.30 14.08
C SER A 157 -16.79 -13.95 14.43
N LEU A 158 -17.35 -12.92 13.77
CA LEU A 158 -18.73 -12.50 13.97
C LEU A 158 -19.77 -13.36 13.21
N GLY A 159 -19.34 -14.30 12.36
CA GLY A 159 -20.27 -15.10 11.54
C GLY A 159 -21.05 -14.28 10.51
N THR A 160 -20.56 -13.08 10.19
CA THR A 160 -21.15 -12.20 9.17
C THR A 160 -20.54 -12.48 7.80
N ALA A 161 -21.10 -11.86 6.75
CA ALA A 161 -20.50 -11.97 5.42
C ALA A 161 -19.02 -11.53 5.46
N PRO A 162 -18.09 -12.37 4.95
CA PRO A 162 -16.67 -12.04 5.01
C PRO A 162 -16.34 -10.90 4.06
N ILE A 163 -15.22 -10.24 4.35
CA ILE A 163 -14.56 -9.37 3.38
C ILE A 163 -13.95 -10.27 2.31
N ASP A 164 -14.37 -10.10 1.06
CA ASP A 164 -13.92 -10.91 -0.07
C ASP A 164 -13.06 -10.13 -1.06
N ARG A 165 -12.97 -8.79 -0.94
CA ARG A 165 -12.08 -7.94 -1.76
C ARG A 165 -11.16 -7.10 -0.89
N LEU A 166 -9.88 -7.14 -1.21
CA LEU A 166 -8.87 -6.27 -0.61
C LEU A 166 -8.03 -5.60 -1.70
N CYS A 167 -8.00 -4.28 -1.71
CA CYS A 167 -7.07 -3.48 -2.50
C CYS A 167 -6.13 -2.73 -1.55
N LEU A 168 -4.83 -2.87 -1.76
CA LEU A 168 -3.80 -2.19 -0.99
C LEU A 168 -2.76 -1.60 -1.93
N VAL A 169 -2.59 -0.30 -1.85
CA VAL A 169 -1.49 0.43 -2.45
C VAL A 169 -0.61 0.94 -1.31
N ASP A 170 0.49 0.26 -1.06
CA ASP A 170 1.46 0.55 -0.02
C ASP A 170 2.57 1.43 -0.59
N GLU A 171 2.46 2.76 -0.38
CA GLU A 171 3.50 3.75 -0.74
C GLU A 171 4.63 3.85 0.29
N SER A 172 4.52 3.13 1.42
CA SER A 172 5.40 3.37 2.56
C SER A 172 6.81 2.80 2.36
N VAL A 173 7.81 3.45 2.96
CA VAL A 173 9.18 2.93 3.08
C VAL A 173 9.22 1.74 4.04
N TRP A 174 8.33 1.72 5.03
CA TRP A 174 8.14 0.62 5.98
C TRP A 174 6.92 -0.18 5.57
N SER A 175 7.11 -1.06 4.58
CA SER A 175 6.04 -1.93 4.14
C SER A 175 5.34 -2.60 5.32
N PHE A 176 4.03 -2.79 5.22
CA PHE A 176 3.19 -3.42 6.26
C PHE A 176 3.63 -4.86 6.60
N VAL A 177 4.39 -5.48 5.72
CA VAL A 177 4.72 -6.91 5.73
C VAL A 177 5.45 -7.41 7.01
N PRO A 178 6.31 -6.64 7.71
CA PRO A 178 6.86 -6.98 9.04
C PRO A 178 5.81 -7.13 10.14
N ARG A 179 4.60 -6.63 9.95
CA ARG A 179 3.52 -6.71 10.93
C ARG A 179 2.55 -7.87 10.66
N ILE A 180 2.77 -8.62 9.57
CA ILE A 180 2.06 -9.87 9.30
C ILE A 180 2.38 -10.89 10.41
N ASN A 181 1.39 -11.16 11.24
CA ASN A 181 1.38 -12.20 12.27
C ASN A 181 0.40 -13.34 11.85
N PRO A 182 0.31 -14.46 12.60
CA PRO A 182 -0.57 -15.56 12.22
C PRO A 182 -2.04 -15.17 12.03
N GLY A 183 -2.59 -14.27 12.87
CA GLY A 183 -3.97 -13.80 12.72
C GLY A 183 -4.21 -13.00 11.44
N VAL A 184 -3.17 -12.32 10.92
CA VAL A 184 -3.22 -11.66 9.61
C VAL A 184 -3.38 -12.67 8.48
N VAL A 185 -2.70 -13.81 8.55
CA VAL A 185 -2.75 -14.85 7.52
C VAL A 185 -4.15 -15.43 7.41
N ASP A 186 -4.85 -15.58 8.52
CA ASP A 186 -6.21 -16.14 8.54
C ASP A 186 -7.21 -15.22 7.83
N GLY A 187 -7.07 -13.89 7.96
CA GLY A 187 -7.91 -12.92 7.25
C GLY A 187 -7.84 -13.02 5.72
N PHE A 188 -6.79 -13.63 5.17
CA PHE A 188 -6.67 -13.81 3.71
C PHE A 188 -7.48 -15.00 3.18
N ARG A 189 -7.94 -15.91 4.04
CA ARG A 189 -8.60 -17.17 3.61
C ARG A 189 -9.88 -16.93 2.82
N ALA A 190 -10.65 -15.92 3.20
CA ALA A 190 -11.92 -15.58 2.58
C ALA A 190 -11.79 -14.65 1.36
N LEU A 191 -10.59 -14.13 1.08
CA LEU A 191 -10.38 -13.21 -0.03
C LEU A 191 -10.55 -13.94 -1.37
N ARG A 192 -11.38 -13.35 -2.22
CA ARG A 192 -11.59 -13.74 -3.62
C ARG A 192 -10.87 -12.80 -4.58
N TYR A 193 -10.70 -11.54 -4.18
CA TYR A 193 -10.07 -10.50 -4.97
C TYR A 193 -8.98 -9.82 -4.14
N LEU A 194 -7.78 -9.81 -4.68
CA LEU A 194 -6.62 -9.22 -4.02
C LEU A 194 -5.84 -8.37 -5.01
N ASP A 195 -5.77 -7.07 -4.74
CA ASP A 195 -4.93 -6.12 -5.45
C ASP A 195 -3.89 -5.57 -4.47
N LEU A 196 -2.62 -5.87 -4.72
CA LEU A 196 -1.50 -5.48 -3.88
C LEU A 196 -0.47 -4.74 -4.72
N CYS A 197 -0.28 -3.45 -4.48
CA CYS A 197 0.82 -2.67 -5.04
C CYS A 197 1.75 -2.26 -3.92
N ILE A 198 2.96 -2.81 -3.91
CA ILE A 198 3.93 -2.65 -2.82
C ILE A 198 5.13 -1.91 -3.38
N THR A 199 5.39 -0.70 -2.85
CA THR A 199 6.46 0.15 -3.39
C THR A 199 7.84 -0.13 -2.80
N THR A 200 7.91 -0.81 -1.66
CA THR A 200 9.20 -1.18 -1.06
C THR A 200 9.13 -2.55 -0.41
N CYS A 201 10.16 -3.38 -0.62
CA CYS A 201 10.33 -4.65 0.08
C CYS A 201 11.79 -4.74 0.53
N GLN A 202 12.02 -4.46 1.82
CA GLN A 202 13.38 -4.31 2.34
C GLN A 202 14.05 -5.65 2.67
N THR A 203 13.28 -6.71 2.90
CA THR A 203 13.86 -8.00 3.33
C THR A 203 13.16 -9.23 2.74
N LEU A 204 13.91 -10.31 2.53
CA LEU A 204 13.36 -11.63 2.12
C LEU A 204 12.36 -12.19 3.15
N ILE A 205 12.52 -11.86 4.43
CA ILE A 205 11.60 -12.28 5.49
C ILE A 205 10.22 -11.67 5.27
N GLN A 206 10.15 -10.41 4.85
CA GLN A 206 8.90 -9.75 4.51
C GLN A 206 8.22 -10.50 3.36
N LEU A 207 8.89 -10.69 2.23
CA LEU A 207 8.35 -11.39 1.06
C LEU A 207 7.84 -12.80 1.40
N LYS A 208 8.55 -13.53 2.27
CA LYS A 208 8.13 -14.84 2.76
C LYS A 208 6.82 -14.79 3.56
N ARG A 209 6.59 -13.72 4.34
CA ARG A 209 5.34 -13.51 5.08
C ARG A 209 4.19 -13.15 4.15
N LEU A 210 4.43 -12.28 3.17
CA LEU A 210 3.45 -11.99 2.12
C LEU A 210 3.04 -13.27 1.38
N GLY A 211 4.02 -14.10 1.01
CA GLY A 211 3.75 -15.40 0.39
C GLY A 211 2.90 -16.32 1.27
N ARG A 212 3.06 -16.28 2.60
CA ARG A 212 2.17 -17.04 3.51
C ARG A 212 0.72 -16.54 3.47
N CYS A 213 0.50 -15.23 3.41
CA CYS A 213 -0.84 -14.67 3.27
C CYS A 213 -1.49 -15.11 1.94
N LEU A 214 -0.74 -15.00 0.83
CA LEU A 214 -1.21 -15.52 -0.45
C LEU A 214 -1.51 -17.00 -0.37
N GLY A 215 -0.59 -17.80 0.17
CA GLY A 215 -0.76 -19.24 0.35
C GLY A 215 -1.98 -19.64 1.19
N ALA A 216 -2.47 -18.76 2.07
CA ALA A 216 -3.70 -18.97 2.82
C ALA A 216 -4.98 -18.59 2.05
N ALA A 217 -4.87 -17.74 1.02
CA ALA A 217 -5.98 -17.30 0.17
C ALA A 217 -6.41 -18.40 -0.83
N ALA A 218 -6.96 -19.51 -0.31
CA ALA A 218 -7.43 -20.64 -1.12
C ALA A 218 -8.67 -20.32 -1.97
N ALA A 219 -9.44 -19.30 -1.58
CA ALA A 219 -10.63 -18.83 -2.30
C ALA A 219 -10.31 -17.79 -3.39
N LEU A 220 -9.03 -17.46 -3.59
CA LEU A 220 -8.61 -16.38 -4.48
C LEU A 220 -8.97 -16.69 -5.95
N GLU A 221 -9.68 -15.76 -6.58
CA GLU A 221 -10.13 -15.81 -7.97
C GLU A 221 -9.38 -14.80 -8.83
N GLU A 222 -9.07 -13.61 -8.29
CA GLU A 222 -8.35 -12.55 -8.98
C GLU A 222 -7.19 -12.04 -8.12
N LEU A 223 -6.00 -12.00 -8.71
CA LEU A 223 -4.78 -11.46 -8.10
C LEU A 223 -4.17 -10.40 -9.02
N ARG A 224 -4.06 -9.17 -8.50
CA ARG A 224 -3.18 -8.14 -9.06
C ARG A 224 -2.02 -7.91 -8.09
N LEU A 225 -0.80 -8.07 -8.57
CA LEU A 225 0.42 -7.85 -7.80
C LEU A 225 1.32 -6.86 -8.53
N CYS A 226 1.53 -5.71 -7.90
CA CYS A 226 2.43 -4.65 -8.31
C CYS A 226 3.64 -4.61 -7.37
N LEU A 227 4.85 -4.65 -7.91
CA LEU A 227 6.10 -4.45 -7.17
C LEU A 227 6.86 -3.28 -7.81
N ASP A 228 6.35 -2.07 -7.59
CA ASP A 228 6.92 -0.85 -8.16
C ASP A 228 8.09 -0.37 -7.30
N ARG A 229 9.27 -0.14 -7.89
CA ARG A 229 10.53 0.28 -7.24
C ARG A 229 11.33 -0.81 -6.51
N ASP A 230 12.63 -0.82 -6.84
CA ASP A 230 13.75 -1.21 -5.98
C ASP A 230 13.48 -2.38 -5.01
N VAL A 231 13.10 -3.56 -5.53
CA VAL A 231 12.97 -4.81 -4.74
C VAL A 231 14.35 -5.33 -4.25
N GLY A 232 15.34 -4.43 -4.17
CA GLY A 232 16.71 -4.69 -3.82
C GLY A 232 17.42 -5.61 -4.82
N PRO A 233 18.62 -6.11 -4.48
CA PRO A 233 19.40 -7.01 -5.33
C PRO A 233 18.77 -8.41 -5.48
N HIS A 234 17.54 -8.62 -5.01
CA HIS A 234 16.93 -9.92 -4.85
C HIS A 234 16.27 -10.47 -6.14
N GLY A 235 16.21 -9.67 -7.20
CA GLY A 235 15.87 -10.11 -8.56
C GLY A 235 14.65 -11.04 -8.60
N SER A 236 14.77 -12.15 -9.33
CA SER A 236 13.71 -13.17 -9.47
C SER A 236 13.47 -14.03 -8.22
N ALA A 237 14.34 -14.01 -7.21
CA ALA A 237 14.15 -14.80 -5.98
C ALA A 237 12.91 -14.34 -5.19
N VAL A 238 12.51 -13.09 -5.38
CA VAL A 238 11.28 -12.49 -4.85
C VAL A 238 10.06 -13.31 -5.24
N PHE A 239 9.99 -13.75 -6.50
CA PHE A 239 8.84 -14.47 -7.03
C PHE A 239 8.61 -15.79 -6.29
N ASP A 240 9.66 -16.57 -6.05
CA ASP A 240 9.54 -17.87 -5.36
C ASP A 240 9.16 -17.73 -3.88
N LEU A 241 9.49 -16.59 -3.25
CA LEU A 241 9.08 -16.32 -1.87
C LEU A 241 7.59 -16.05 -1.75
N ILE A 242 7.03 -15.36 -2.74
CA ILE A 242 5.62 -15.01 -2.86
C ILE A 242 4.81 -16.24 -3.33
N PHE A 243 5.21 -16.86 -4.44
CA PHE A 243 4.49 -17.95 -5.12
C PHE A 243 5.11 -19.33 -4.86
N GLN A 244 5.33 -19.70 -3.59
CA GLN A 244 5.98 -20.96 -3.24
C GLN A 244 5.26 -22.17 -3.86
N PRO A 245 5.98 -23.22 -4.31
CA PRO A 245 5.40 -24.40 -4.97
C PRO A 245 4.25 -25.07 -4.20
N ARG A 246 4.31 -25.04 -2.87
CA ARG A 246 3.31 -25.63 -1.96
C ARG A 246 2.00 -24.84 -1.85
N TYR A 247 1.96 -23.61 -2.36
CA TYR A 247 0.76 -22.79 -2.33
C TYR A 247 -0.09 -23.14 -3.56
N GLU A 248 -1.34 -23.52 -3.30
CA GLU A 248 -2.31 -23.88 -4.32
C GLU A 248 -3.41 -22.82 -4.37
N HIS A 249 -3.71 -22.35 -5.57
CA HIS A 249 -4.81 -21.41 -5.82
C HIS A 249 -5.77 -22.03 -6.85
N PRO A 250 -6.59 -23.03 -6.43
CA PRO A 250 -7.39 -23.85 -7.34
C PRO A 250 -8.50 -23.08 -8.05
N ARG A 251 -8.82 -21.87 -7.59
CA ARG A 251 -9.85 -20.99 -8.14
C ARG A 251 -9.29 -19.78 -8.87
N LEU A 252 -7.96 -19.62 -8.89
CA LEU A 252 -7.33 -18.44 -9.46
C LEU A 252 -7.58 -18.42 -10.96
N ARG A 253 -8.39 -17.45 -11.38
CA ARG A 253 -8.84 -17.25 -12.74
C ARG A 253 -8.02 -16.16 -13.42
N ASP A 254 -7.67 -15.12 -12.67
CA ASP A 254 -7.07 -13.92 -13.23
C ASP A 254 -5.81 -13.54 -12.47
N ILE A 255 -4.72 -13.37 -13.20
CA ILE A 255 -3.43 -12.94 -12.68
C ILE A 255 -2.98 -11.72 -13.47
N ASP A 256 -2.65 -10.66 -12.74
CA ASP A 256 -2.11 -9.42 -13.28
C ASP A 256 -0.84 -9.06 -12.51
N LEU A 257 0.30 -9.08 -13.21
CA LEU A 257 1.62 -8.82 -12.64
C LEU A 257 2.16 -7.51 -13.20
N VAL A 258 2.44 -6.56 -12.32
CA VAL A 258 2.95 -5.22 -12.67
C VAL A 258 4.34 -5.03 -12.09
N ALA A 259 5.35 -4.82 -12.94
CA ALA A 259 6.74 -4.65 -12.54
C ALA A 259 7.30 -5.80 -11.65
N VAL A 260 6.73 -7.00 -11.72
CA VAL A 260 7.14 -8.14 -10.90
C VAL A 260 8.35 -8.83 -11.54
N PRO A 261 9.50 -8.95 -10.87
CA PRO A 261 10.64 -9.67 -11.41
C PRO A 261 10.41 -11.18 -11.35
N PHE A 262 10.57 -11.88 -12.48
CA PHE A 262 10.46 -13.33 -12.58
C PHE A 262 11.37 -13.90 -13.66
N THR A 263 11.56 -15.22 -13.61
CA THR A 263 12.11 -16.04 -14.71
C THR A 263 10.98 -16.74 -15.47
N ALA A 264 11.23 -17.15 -16.71
CA ALA A 264 10.27 -17.92 -17.50
C ALA A 264 9.82 -19.21 -16.78
N LEU A 265 10.75 -19.93 -16.15
CA LEU A 265 10.46 -21.16 -15.42
C LEU A 265 9.51 -20.94 -14.23
N GLN A 266 9.67 -19.82 -13.52
CA GLN A 266 8.81 -19.48 -12.39
C GLN A 266 7.35 -19.22 -12.82
N ILE A 267 7.16 -18.47 -13.91
CA ILE A 267 5.83 -18.26 -14.47
C ILE A 267 5.24 -19.57 -14.99
N LEU A 268 6.00 -20.39 -15.70
CA LEU A 268 5.53 -21.70 -16.16
C LEU A 268 5.07 -22.58 -15.00
N ARG A 269 5.80 -22.60 -13.89
CA ARG A 269 5.41 -23.33 -12.67
C ARG A 269 4.15 -22.78 -12.03
N LEU A 270 3.97 -21.46 -12.00
CA LEU A 270 2.73 -20.85 -11.51
C LEU A 270 1.54 -21.22 -12.41
N VAL A 271 1.66 -20.96 -13.71
CA VAL A 271 0.62 -21.23 -14.71
C VAL A 271 0.26 -22.72 -14.75
N ASN A 272 1.24 -23.62 -14.70
CA ASN A 272 0.97 -25.06 -14.69
C ASN A 272 0.16 -25.50 -13.46
N ARG A 273 0.41 -24.90 -12.28
CA ARG A 273 -0.36 -25.17 -11.06
C ARG A 273 -1.79 -24.65 -11.12
N THR A 274 -2.01 -23.54 -11.82
CA THR A 274 -3.32 -22.90 -11.95
C THR A 274 -4.00 -23.17 -13.29
N ALA A 275 -3.44 -24.06 -14.12
CA ALA A 275 -3.84 -24.22 -15.53
C ALA A 275 -5.33 -24.49 -15.72
N ARG A 276 -5.93 -25.28 -14.82
CA ARG A 276 -7.34 -25.65 -14.88
C ARG A 276 -8.29 -24.46 -14.69
N SER A 277 -7.92 -23.49 -13.86
CA SER A 277 -8.77 -22.35 -13.48
C SER A 277 -8.39 -21.05 -14.18
N LEU A 278 -7.12 -20.87 -14.53
CA LEU A 278 -6.60 -19.64 -15.12
C LEU A 278 -7.25 -19.36 -16.49
N ARG A 279 -7.75 -18.13 -16.66
CA ARG A 279 -8.37 -17.63 -17.89
C ARG A 279 -7.76 -16.33 -18.38
N ARG A 280 -7.34 -15.43 -17.47
CA ARG A 280 -6.72 -14.16 -17.87
C ARG A 280 -5.33 -14.03 -17.24
N LEU A 281 -4.36 -13.69 -18.06
CA LEU A 281 -2.98 -13.47 -17.64
C LEU A 281 -2.48 -12.15 -18.23
N ALA A 282 -2.15 -11.21 -17.37
CA ALA A 282 -1.67 -9.89 -17.74
C ALA A 282 -0.28 -9.63 -17.12
N PHE A 283 0.57 -9.01 -17.94
CA PHE A 283 1.89 -8.54 -17.57
C PHE A 283 1.99 -7.08 -17.96
N ASP A 284 2.24 -6.21 -16.99
CA ASP A 284 2.49 -4.79 -17.22
C ASP A 284 3.88 -4.45 -16.68
N ASN A 285 4.67 -3.75 -17.48
CA ASN A 285 6.06 -3.42 -17.14
C ASN A 285 6.90 -4.63 -16.69
N CYS A 286 6.67 -5.80 -17.30
CA CYS A 286 7.39 -7.03 -16.99
C CYS A 286 8.20 -7.52 -18.20
N ALA A 287 9.36 -8.12 -17.97
CA ALA A 287 10.17 -8.76 -19.00
C ALA A 287 9.61 -10.16 -19.33
N VAL A 288 8.69 -10.25 -20.29
CA VAL A 288 8.10 -11.51 -20.78
C VAL A 288 8.90 -12.04 -21.97
N PRO A 289 9.63 -13.17 -21.85
CA PRO A 289 10.35 -13.75 -22.98
C PRO A 289 9.39 -14.34 -24.02
N GLY A 290 9.67 -14.17 -25.33
CA GLY A 290 8.83 -14.72 -26.40
C GLY A 290 8.63 -16.24 -26.29
N ARG A 291 9.69 -16.98 -25.94
CA ARG A 291 9.65 -18.43 -25.68
C ARG A 291 8.65 -18.86 -24.60
N LEU A 292 8.32 -17.98 -23.64
CA LEU A 292 7.33 -18.27 -22.60
C LEU A 292 5.93 -18.47 -23.20
N ILE A 293 5.60 -17.68 -24.22
CA ILE A 293 4.31 -17.73 -24.90
C ILE A 293 4.13 -19.08 -25.62
N TYR A 294 5.18 -19.56 -26.30
CA TYR A 294 5.18 -20.89 -26.92
C TYR A 294 5.04 -22.00 -25.87
N ALA A 295 5.74 -21.89 -24.74
CA ALA A 295 5.67 -22.89 -23.68
C ALA A 295 4.28 -22.99 -23.02
N PHE A 296 3.48 -21.92 -23.00
CA PHE A 296 2.09 -21.99 -22.52
C PHE A 296 1.21 -22.92 -23.35
N GLN A 297 1.45 -23.04 -24.65
CA GLN A 297 0.69 -23.95 -25.52
C GLN A 297 0.90 -25.43 -25.14
N LEU A 298 2.00 -25.73 -24.46
CA LEU A 298 2.35 -27.09 -24.03
C LEU A 298 1.77 -27.44 -22.66
N ILE A 299 1.14 -26.50 -21.95
CA ILE A 299 0.57 -26.73 -20.62
C ILE A 299 -0.81 -27.38 -20.75
N PRO A 300 -1.01 -28.62 -20.26
CA PRO A 300 -2.30 -29.28 -20.35
C PRO A 300 -3.39 -28.54 -19.56
N ASN A 301 -4.59 -28.45 -20.14
CA ASN A 301 -5.78 -27.81 -19.56
C ASN A 301 -5.71 -26.28 -19.42
N LEU A 302 -4.62 -25.64 -19.86
CA LEU A 302 -4.55 -24.18 -19.90
C LEU A 302 -5.43 -23.66 -21.04
N LEU A 303 -6.46 -22.89 -20.69
CA LEU A 303 -7.40 -22.28 -21.63
C LEU A 303 -7.50 -20.78 -21.33
N LEU A 304 -6.56 -19.99 -21.86
CA LEU A 304 -6.58 -18.55 -21.68
C LEU A 304 -7.63 -17.91 -22.59
N GLU A 305 -8.56 -17.16 -21.98
CA GLU A 305 -9.50 -16.26 -22.66
C GLU A 305 -8.80 -14.95 -23.04
N SER A 306 -7.80 -14.53 -22.27
CA SER A 306 -7.03 -13.32 -22.54
C SER A 306 -5.58 -13.45 -22.06
N PHE A 307 -4.66 -12.96 -22.89
CA PHE A 307 -3.26 -12.78 -22.56
C PHE A 307 -2.85 -11.36 -22.98
N THR A 308 -2.25 -10.60 -22.07
CA THR A 308 -1.76 -9.24 -22.34
C THR A 308 -0.36 -9.08 -21.80
N SER A 309 0.52 -8.49 -22.59
CA SER A 309 1.89 -8.17 -22.19
C SER A 309 2.23 -6.76 -22.70
N VAL A 310 2.36 -5.82 -21.77
CA VAL A 310 2.76 -4.43 -22.04
C VAL A 310 4.14 -4.24 -21.42
N SER A 311 5.16 -4.08 -22.26
CA SER A 311 6.52 -3.77 -21.80
C SER A 311 6.89 -2.36 -22.27
N PRO A 312 7.44 -1.49 -21.42
CA PRO A 312 8.00 -0.21 -21.85
C PRO A 312 9.28 -0.38 -22.67
N THR A 313 9.90 -1.57 -22.63
CA THR A 313 11.16 -1.86 -23.31
C THR A 313 10.94 -2.98 -24.32
N VAL A 314 11.15 -2.69 -25.61
CA VAL A 314 11.35 -3.71 -26.65
C VAL A 314 12.67 -4.40 -26.31
N MET A 315 12.60 -5.56 -25.64
CA MET A 315 13.79 -6.38 -25.38
C MET A 315 14.20 -7.02 -26.70
N PHE A 316 15.32 -6.58 -27.26
CA PHE A 316 16.05 -7.36 -28.26
C PHE A 316 16.44 -8.68 -27.61
N GLU A 317 16.03 -9.80 -28.20
CA GLU A 317 16.39 -11.14 -27.75
C GLU A 317 17.91 -11.27 -27.75
N ALA A 318 18.52 -11.28 -26.56
CA ALA A 318 19.84 -11.87 -26.41
C ALA A 318 19.60 -13.38 -26.30
N ASP A 319 19.82 -14.07 -27.42
CA ASP A 319 19.88 -15.52 -27.54
C ASP A 319 20.97 -16.09 -26.62
N HIS A 320 20.74 -16.21 -25.32
CA HIS A 320 21.56 -17.05 -24.48
C HIS A 320 20.73 -17.77 -23.41
N GLU A 321 20.91 -19.10 -23.44
CA GLU A 321 20.57 -20.09 -22.41
C GLU A 321 19.08 -20.35 -22.19
N LEU A 322 18.57 -21.29 -23.01
CA LEU A 322 18.08 -22.59 -22.55
C LEU A 322 18.10 -23.60 -23.69
#